data_AF-A0A0K0GA56-F1
#
_entry.id   AF-A0A0K0GA56-F1
#
_cell.length_a   1.000
_cell.length_b   1.000
_cell.length_c   1.000
_cell.angle_alpha   90.00
_cell.angle_beta   90.00
_cell.angle_gamma   90.00
#
_symmetry.space_group_name_H-M   'P 1'
#
loop_
_entity.id
_entity.type
_entity.pdbx_description
1 polymer ?
#
loop_
_entity_poly.entity_id
_entity_poly.type
_entity_poly.pdbx_seq_one_letter_code
_entity_poly.pdbx_strand_id
1 'polypeptide(L)'
;MKNINAILDEFLEEQKTRLKERTFRDYEDVIFLFREYLNGYAYQYLDDENRKKWEAQWEEGEAFFTELFGQDELTENQISEFLDYFLIRKVMGPESLIKKAVRVMKKFSKWMNEKNYSKDDYQDYFEEVKDLPKVEKLAQLIYLCARNAPESQYEDIINSSFLVSKIEKGKLWLEDDLDGTGVIGPVLVTKGISDLCQEGWRINMEIGKTSKGWYILESGNVYRY
;
A
#
# COMPACT_ATOMS: atom_id res chain seq x y z
N MET A 1 24.90 -15.70 10.76
CA MET A 1 24.23 -14.54 10.14
C MET A 1 23.19 -14.04 11.12
N LYS A 2 22.98 -12.73 11.24
CA LYS A 2 21.95 -12.19 12.13
C LYS A 2 20.58 -12.44 11.48
N ASN A 3 19.61 -12.97 12.23
CA ASN A 3 18.25 -13.11 11.70
C ASN A 3 17.54 -11.75 11.65
N ILE A 4 16.45 -11.68 10.91
CA ILE A 4 15.70 -10.44 10.68
C ILE A 4 15.21 -9.84 12.00
N ASN A 5 14.69 -10.66 12.92
CA ASN A 5 14.24 -10.15 14.22
C ASN A 5 15.34 -9.37 14.94
N ALA A 6 16.55 -9.92 15.01
CA ALA A 6 17.64 -9.25 15.66
C ALA A 6 18.14 -8.02 14.87
N ILE A 7 17.98 -7.96 13.53
CA ILE A 7 18.25 -6.75 12.73
C ILE A 7 17.24 -5.65 13.06
N LEU A 8 15.95 -5.98 13.08
CA LEU A 8 14.87 -5.04 13.40
C LEU A 8 15.00 -4.50 14.84
N ASP A 9 15.34 -5.37 15.79
CA ASP A 9 15.52 -4.99 17.20
C ASP A 9 16.73 -4.04 17.36
N GLU A 10 17.85 -4.30 16.68
CA GLU A 10 19.00 -3.38 16.71
C GLU A 10 18.65 -2.00 16.16
N PHE A 11 17.89 -1.95 15.06
CA PHE A 11 17.40 -0.68 14.53
C PHE A 11 16.58 0.09 15.58
N LEU A 12 15.62 -0.58 16.22
CA LEU A 12 14.76 0.02 17.24
C LEU A 12 15.57 0.46 18.48
N GLU A 13 16.49 -0.36 18.97
CA GLU A 13 17.36 -0.02 20.10
C GLU A 13 18.16 1.25 19.83
N GLU A 14 18.77 1.39 18.66
CA GLU A 14 19.48 2.61 18.28
C GLU A 14 18.56 3.82 18.17
N GLN A 15 17.38 3.66 17.56
CA GLN A 15 16.41 4.75 17.45
C GLN A 15 15.89 5.19 18.82
N LYS A 16 15.71 4.27 19.77
CA LYS A 16 15.24 4.56 21.14
C LYS A 16 16.15 5.52 21.90
N THR A 17 17.46 5.42 21.68
CA THR A 17 18.44 6.31 22.32
C THR A 17 18.40 7.74 21.79
N ARG A 18 17.83 7.95 20.59
CA ARG A 18 17.88 9.23 19.86
C ARG A 18 16.53 9.93 19.77
N LEU A 19 15.43 9.18 19.73
CA LEU A 19 14.09 9.71 19.48
C LEU A 19 13.35 10.01 20.77
N LYS A 20 12.41 10.96 20.70
CA LYS A 20 11.43 11.19 21.77
C LYS A 20 10.47 10.01 21.83
N GLU A 21 10.00 9.68 23.03
CA GLU A 21 9.11 8.54 23.29
C GLU A 21 7.92 8.43 22.31
N ARG A 22 7.20 9.52 22.06
CA ARG A 22 6.08 9.52 21.11
C ARG A 22 6.50 9.14 19.68
N THR A 23 7.64 9.64 19.22
CA THR A 23 8.15 9.32 17.89
C THR A 23 8.72 7.92 17.84
N PHE A 24 9.33 7.44 18.94
CA PHE A 24 9.80 6.07 19.04
C PHE A 24 8.64 5.05 18.97
N ARG A 25 7.51 5.33 19.62
CA ARG A 25 6.29 4.51 19.47
C ARG A 25 5.83 4.38 18.02
N ASP A 26 5.89 5.46 17.22
CA ASP A 26 5.58 5.37 15.79
C ASP A 26 6.51 4.39 15.05
N TYR A 27 7.76 4.22 15.49
CA TYR A 27 8.71 3.28 14.91
C TYR A 27 8.39 1.85 15.35
N GLU A 28 8.10 1.65 16.63
CA GLU A 28 7.68 0.34 17.16
C GLU A 28 6.44 -0.17 16.43
N ASP A 29 5.41 0.66 16.27
CA ASP A 29 4.17 0.30 15.58
C ASP A 29 4.42 -0.12 14.13
N VAL A 30 5.24 0.62 13.39
CA VAL A 30 5.54 0.31 11.99
C VAL A 30 6.39 -0.94 11.86
N ILE A 31 7.44 -1.08 12.68
CA ILE A 31 8.32 -2.26 12.63
C ILE A 31 7.58 -3.53 13.07
N PHE A 32 6.64 -3.41 14.01
CA PHE A 32 5.73 -4.49 14.35
C PHE A 32 4.90 -4.92 13.14
N LEU A 33 4.24 -3.99 12.45
CA LEU A 33 3.47 -4.32 11.24
C LEU A 33 4.33 -4.91 10.12
N PHE A 34 5.56 -4.42 9.97
CA PHE A 34 6.50 -4.97 9.00
C PHE A 34 6.90 -6.41 9.34
N ARG A 35 7.13 -6.71 10.63
CA ARG A 35 7.38 -8.08 11.10
C ARG A 35 6.21 -9.01 10.83
N GLU A 36 4.99 -8.57 11.10
CA GLU A 36 3.76 -9.32 10.79
C GLU A 36 3.62 -9.59 9.28
N TYR A 37 3.90 -8.59 8.46
CA TYR A 37 3.96 -8.75 7.00
C TYR A 37 4.98 -9.81 6.59
N LEU A 38 6.21 -9.73 7.10
CA LEU A 38 7.27 -10.68 6.72
C LEU A 38 6.89 -12.12 7.09
N ASN A 39 6.42 -12.33 8.32
CA ASN A 39 6.00 -13.66 8.78
C ASN A 39 4.78 -14.19 8.02
N GLY A 40 3.85 -13.33 7.61
CA GLY A 40 2.61 -13.74 6.96
C GLY A 40 2.63 -13.78 5.43
N TYR A 41 3.58 -13.12 4.77
CA TYR A 41 3.50 -12.88 3.32
C TYR A 41 4.85 -12.95 2.59
N ALA A 42 5.99 -12.69 3.24
CA ALA A 42 7.29 -12.61 2.55
C ALA A 42 7.73 -13.93 1.89
N TYR A 43 7.24 -15.07 2.39
CA TYR A 43 7.53 -16.39 1.84
C TYR A 43 7.14 -16.53 0.36
N GLN A 44 6.26 -15.66 -0.15
CA GLN A 44 5.82 -15.65 -1.55
C GLN A 44 6.93 -15.24 -2.52
N TYR A 45 7.99 -14.59 -2.02
CA TYR A 45 9.10 -14.07 -2.81
C TYR A 45 10.39 -14.88 -2.63
N LEU A 46 10.35 -15.96 -1.86
CA LEU A 46 11.50 -16.86 -1.70
C LEU A 46 11.79 -17.60 -3.00
N ASP A 47 13.06 -17.86 -3.24
CA ASP A 47 13.46 -18.84 -4.25
C ASP A 47 13.07 -20.26 -3.84
N ASP A 48 13.20 -21.22 -4.77
CA ASP A 48 12.82 -22.61 -4.56
C ASP A 48 13.56 -23.27 -3.38
N GLU A 49 14.80 -22.84 -3.08
CA GLU A 49 15.59 -23.43 -2.00
C GLU A 49 15.09 -22.94 -0.64
N ASN A 50 14.97 -21.62 -0.47
CA ASN A 50 14.53 -21.00 0.76
C ASN A 50 13.04 -21.27 1.01
N ARG A 51 12.22 -21.39 -0.05
CA ARG A 51 10.82 -21.81 0.07
C ARG A 51 10.70 -23.19 0.70
N LYS A 52 11.50 -24.17 0.27
CA LYS A 52 11.52 -25.51 0.88
C LYS A 52 11.94 -25.48 2.35
N LYS A 53 12.94 -24.66 2.69
CA LYS A 53 13.36 -24.48 4.08
C LYS A 53 12.22 -23.91 4.94
N TRP A 54 11.51 -22.91 4.42
CA TRP A 54 10.36 -22.31 5.10
C TRP A 54 9.19 -23.30 5.23
N GLU A 55 8.83 -24.02 4.17
CA GLU A 55 7.74 -25.02 4.18
C GLU A 55 7.99 -26.14 5.20
N ALA A 56 9.23 -26.62 5.31
CA ALA A 56 9.60 -27.66 6.27
C ALA A 56 9.39 -27.24 7.73
N GLN A 57 9.58 -25.95 8.04
CA GLN A 57 9.32 -25.42 9.39
C GLN A 57 7.87 -24.98 9.58
N TRP A 58 7.18 -24.61 8.50
CA TRP A 58 5.76 -24.25 8.55
C TRP A 58 4.89 -25.40 9.07
N GLU A 59 5.20 -26.64 8.71
CA GLU A 59 4.50 -27.84 9.19
C GLU A 59 4.63 -28.06 10.71
N GLU A 60 5.66 -27.49 11.34
CA GLU A 60 5.90 -27.61 12.79
C GLU A 60 5.14 -26.54 13.61
N GLY A 61 4.49 -25.59 12.93
CA GLY A 61 3.53 -24.67 13.54
C GLY A 61 4.16 -23.51 14.30
N GLU A 62 4.61 -22.48 13.58
CA GLU A 62 4.51 -21.05 13.89
C GLU A 62 5.23 -20.25 12.78
N ALA A 63 4.85 -19.00 12.56
CA ALA A 63 5.33 -18.20 11.43
C ALA A 63 6.71 -17.59 11.71
N PHE A 64 7.77 -18.29 11.27
CA PHE A 64 9.17 -17.99 11.62
C PHE A 64 10.00 -17.29 10.54
N PHE A 65 9.40 -16.65 9.51
CA PHE A 65 10.19 -16.04 8.42
C PHE A 65 11.32 -15.15 8.96
N THR A 66 10.98 -14.29 9.92
CA THR A 66 11.93 -13.34 10.53
C THR A 66 12.95 -13.98 11.49
N GLU A 67 12.73 -15.22 11.91
CA GLU A 67 13.66 -16.00 12.72
C GLU A 67 14.58 -16.87 11.86
N LEU A 68 14.04 -17.41 10.77
CA LEU A 68 14.69 -18.32 9.85
C LEU A 68 15.67 -17.60 8.93
N PHE A 69 15.27 -16.42 8.43
CA PHE A 69 16.05 -15.69 7.44
C PHE A 69 16.79 -14.49 8.04
N GLY A 70 17.84 -14.08 7.33
CA GLY A 70 18.67 -12.93 7.67
C GLY A 70 18.53 -11.80 6.66
N GLN A 71 19.54 -10.93 6.63
CA GLN A 71 19.58 -9.73 5.79
C GLN A 71 19.33 -9.99 4.29
N ASP A 72 19.72 -11.16 3.77
CA ASP A 72 19.65 -11.47 2.34
C ASP A 72 18.19 -11.55 1.85
N GLU A 73 17.23 -11.77 2.75
CA GLU A 73 15.80 -11.76 2.45
C GLU A 73 15.13 -10.40 2.75
N LEU A 74 15.86 -9.40 3.25
CA LEU A 74 15.37 -8.03 3.46
C LEU A 74 15.63 -7.15 2.22
N THR A 75 15.04 -7.54 1.09
CA THR A 75 15.22 -6.87 -0.19
C THR A 75 14.28 -5.67 -0.38
N GLU A 76 14.53 -4.86 -1.40
CA GLU A 76 13.59 -3.83 -1.89
C GLU A 76 12.17 -4.36 -2.09
N ASN A 77 12.00 -5.57 -2.63
CA ASN A 77 10.69 -6.16 -2.84
C ASN A 77 9.89 -6.31 -1.54
N GLN A 78 10.54 -6.66 -0.42
CA GLN A 78 9.85 -6.77 0.86
C GLN A 78 9.35 -5.42 1.37
N ILE A 79 10.16 -4.38 1.17
CA ILE A 79 9.80 -3.02 1.60
C ILE A 79 8.69 -2.48 0.70
N SER A 80 8.77 -2.73 -0.60
CA SER A 80 7.77 -2.25 -1.55
C SER A 80 6.42 -2.92 -1.34
N GLU A 81 6.38 -4.23 -1.22
CA GLU A 81 5.16 -4.99 -0.97
C GLU A 81 4.52 -4.68 0.39
N PHE A 82 5.33 -4.41 1.41
CA PHE A 82 4.82 -3.94 2.69
C PHE A 82 4.04 -2.62 2.53
N LEU A 83 4.61 -1.64 1.83
CA LEU A 83 4.04 -0.30 1.73
C LEU A 83 2.93 -0.20 0.68
N ASP A 84 3.15 -0.75 -0.52
CA ASP A 84 2.26 -0.60 -1.68
C ASP A 84 1.10 -1.62 -1.68
N TYR A 85 1.23 -2.74 -0.95
CA TYR A 85 0.19 -3.78 -0.91
C TYR A 85 -0.32 -4.07 0.50
N PHE A 86 0.55 -4.47 1.44
CA PHE A 86 0.11 -4.95 2.75
C PHE A 86 -0.59 -3.85 3.57
N LEU A 87 0.00 -2.67 3.68
CA LEU A 87 -0.61 -1.56 4.44
C LEU A 87 -1.95 -1.10 3.86
N ILE A 88 -2.06 -1.08 2.53
CA ILE A 88 -3.26 -0.64 1.83
C ILE A 88 -4.36 -1.71 1.94
N ARG A 89 -4.05 -2.96 1.56
CA ARG A 89 -5.05 -4.01 1.38
C ARG A 89 -5.33 -4.84 2.62
N LYS A 90 -4.33 -5.06 3.49
CA LYS A 90 -4.45 -5.97 4.64
C LYS A 90 -4.69 -5.23 5.94
N VAL A 91 -3.98 -4.12 6.15
CA VAL A 91 -4.14 -3.29 7.35
C VAL A 91 -5.27 -2.27 7.18
N MET A 92 -5.50 -1.80 5.94
CA MET A 92 -6.38 -0.64 5.68
C MET A 92 -6.00 0.55 6.55
N GLY A 93 -4.69 0.83 6.59
CA GLY A 93 -4.12 1.81 7.49
C GLY A 93 -4.55 3.24 7.13
N PRO A 94 -4.93 4.09 8.11
CA PRO A 94 -5.31 5.48 7.81
C PRO A 94 -4.12 6.27 7.26
N GLU A 95 -4.38 7.40 6.57
CA GLU A 95 -3.36 8.30 6.00
C GLU A 95 -2.18 8.57 6.98
N SER A 96 -2.49 8.80 8.26
CA SER A 96 -1.48 9.06 9.28
C SER A 96 -0.55 7.87 9.55
N LEU A 97 -1.05 6.64 9.48
CA LEU A 97 -0.23 5.43 9.64
C LEU A 97 0.67 5.24 8.43
N ILE A 98 0.12 5.33 7.21
CA ILE A 98 0.90 5.19 5.97
C ILE A 98 2.02 6.24 5.90
N LYS A 99 1.73 7.49 6.27
CA LYS A 99 2.75 8.55 6.35
C LYS A 99 3.87 8.21 7.33
N LYS A 100 3.55 7.61 8.49
CA LYS A 100 4.56 7.15 9.44
C LYS A 100 5.35 5.99 8.87
N ALA A 101 4.68 5.02 8.23
CA ALA A 101 5.31 3.86 7.64
C ALA A 101 6.34 4.24 6.58
N VAL A 102 5.96 5.05 5.59
CA VAL A 102 6.89 5.55 4.55
C VAL A 102 8.11 6.22 5.19
N ARG A 103 7.91 7.06 6.21
CA ARG A 103 9.02 7.73 6.92
C ARG A 103 9.93 6.75 7.65
N VAL A 104 9.35 5.80 8.40
CA VAL A 104 10.11 4.83 9.20
C VAL A 104 10.87 3.88 8.28
N MET A 105 10.22 3.36 7.24
CA MET A 105 10.85 2.48 6.26
C MET A 105 11.98 3.20 5.51
N LYS A 106 11.81 4.47 5.12
CA LYS A 106 12.91 5.27 4.53
C LYS A 106 14.12 5.38 5.46
N LYS A 107 13.88 5.49 6.76
CA LYS A 107 14.95 5.54 7.77
C LYS A 107 15.57 4.17 8.01
N PHE A 108 14.77 3.12 8.02
CA PHE A 108 15.23 1.74 8.16
C PHE A 108 16.11 1.33 6.98
N SER A 109 15.67 1.53 5.74
CA SER A 109 16.45 1.27 4.52
C SER A 109 17.80 2.00 4.52
N LYS A 110 17.80 3.29 4.89
CA LYS A 110 19.05 4.05 5.00
C LYS A 110 19.98 3.46 6.07
N TRP A 111 19.43 3.09 7.22
CA TRP A 111 20.18 2.48 8.31
C TRP A 111 20.75 1.11 7.92
N MET A 112 20.00 0.29 7.18
CA MET A 112 20.51 -0.99 6.64
C MET A 112 21.74 -0.77 5.74
N ASN A 113 21.71 0.25 4.87
CA ASN A 113 22.84 0.59 4.02
C ASN A 113 24.05 1.09 4.84
N GLU A 114 23.82 1.97 5.83
CA GLU A 114 24.87 2.47 6.73
C GLU A 114 25.54 1.33 7.54
N LYS A 115 24.79 0.28 7.88
CA LYS A 115 25.26 -0.91 8.60
C LYS A 115 25.82 -2.02 7.70
N ASN A 116 25.78 -1.85 6.38
CA ASN A 116 26.10 -2.89 5.39
C ASN A 116 25.20 -4.14 5.45
N TYR A 117 23.96 -4.00 5.92
CA TYR A 117 22.93 -5.04 5.84
C TYR A 117 22.24 -5.08 4.48
N SER A 118 22.21 -3.97 3.75
CA SER A 118 21.73 -3.91 2.38
C SER A 118 22.70 -3.12 1.50
N LYS A 119 22.65 -3.39 0.20
CA LYS A 119 23.33 -2.62 -0.85
C LYS A 119 22.35 -2.01 -1.85
N ASP A 120 21.05 -2.20 -1.63
CA ASP A 120 20.00 -1.72 -2.51
C ASP A 120 19.92 -0.19 -2.41
N ASP A 121 19.60 0.46 -3.53
CA ASP A 121 19.33 1.89 -3.57
C ASP A 121 17.83 2.15 -3.60
N TYR A 122 17.28 2.49 -2.43
CA TYR A 122 15.85 2.74 -2.25
C TYR A 122 15.45 4.19 -2.56
N GLN A 123 16.37 5.05 -3.02
CA GLN A 123 16.11 6.48 -3.12
C GLN A 123 14.94 6.78 -4.06
N ASP A 124 14.96 6.20 -5.26
CA ASP A 124 13.93 6.43 -6.27
C ASP A 124 12.58 5.91 -5.77
N TYR A 125 12.55 4.68 -5.24
CA TYR A 125 11.36 4.10 -4.61
C TYR A 125 10.72 5.03 -3.57
N PHE A 126 11.51 5.56 -2.62
CA PHE A 126 10.99 6.46 -1.59
C PHE A 126 10.59 7.85 -2.09
N GLU A 127 11.05 8.26 -3.27
CA GLU A 127 10.55 9.45 -3.94
C GLU A 127 9.22 9.20 -4.64
N GLU A 128 8.90 7.96 -5.02
CA GLU A 128 7.60 7.63 -5.59
C GLU A 128 6.53 7.38 -4.51
N VAL A 129 6.84 6.63 -3.44
CA VAL A 129 5.86 6.33 -2.37
C VAL A 129 5.46 7.52 -1.50
N LYS A 130 6.03 8.70 -1.72
CA LYS A 130 5.60 9.92 -1.02
C LYS A 130 4.13 10.26 -1.24
N ASP A 131 3.54 9.76 -2.32
CA ASP A 131 2.13 9.94 -2.64
C ASP A 131 1.20 8.89 -2.00
N LEU A 132 1.71 7.82 -1.38
CA LEU A 132 0.86 6.80 -0.72
C LEU A 132 -0.13 7.36 0.30
N PRO A 133 0.21 8.36 1.15
CA PRO A 133 -0.78 8.97 2.03
C PRO A 133 -1.92 9.66 1.26
N LYS A 134 -1.63 10.24 0.09
CA LYS A 134 -2.65 10.84 -0.78
C LYS A 134 -3.55 9.79 -1.41
N VAL A 135 -2.97 8.65 -1.83
CA VAL A 135 -3.70 7.49 -2.38
C VAL A 135 -4.75 7.01 -1.36
N GLU A 136 -4.35 6.80 -0.11
CA GLU A 136 -5.28 6.38 0.95
C GLU A 136 -6.34 7.43 1.26
N LYS A 137 -5.95 8.70 1.32
CA LYS A 137 -6.91 9.79 1.51
C LYS A 137 -7.94 9.84 0.37
N LEU A 138 -7.51 9.57 -0.87
CA LEU A 138 -8.41 9.47 -2.01
C LEU A 138 -9.36 8.28 -1.87
N ALA A 139 -8.87 7.11 -1.45
CA ALA A 139 -9.71 5.94 -1.19
C ALA A 139 -10.82 6.25 -0.17
N GLN A 140 -10.49 6.95 0.93
CA GLN A 140 -11.47 7.38 1.93
C GLN A 140 -12.50 8.36 1.36
N LEU A 141 -12.07 9.33 0.54
CA LEU A 141 -13.00 10.26 -0.11
C LEU A 141 -13.94 9.54 -1.09
N ILE A 142 -13.44 8.55 -1.83
CA ILE A 142 -14.23 7.72 -2.74
C ILE A 142 -15.24 6.89 -1.96
N TYR A 143 -14.84 6.25 -0.86
CA TYR A 143 -15.74 5.54 0.04
C TYR A 143 -16.89 6.45 0.52
N LEU A 144 -16.56 7.66 0.98
CA LEU A 144 -17.58 8.62 1.40
C LEU A 144 -18.47 9.07 0.23
N CYS A 145 -17.93 9.20 -0.98
CA CYS A 145 -18.69 9.53 -2.17
C CYS A 145 -19.69 8.42 -2.54
N ALA A 146 -19.25 7.16 -2.51
CA ALA A 146 -20.08 5.99 -2.78
C ALA A 146 -21.28 5.91 -1.82
N ARG A 147 -21.06 6.19 -0.53
CA ARG A 147 -22.14 6.22 0.48
C ARG A 147 -23.19 7.30 0.27
N ASN A 148 -22.90 8.29 -0.56
CA ASN A 148 -23.82 9.38 -0.92
C ASN A 148 -24.34 9.23 -2.35
N ALA A 149 -24.19 8.05 -2.97
CA ALA A 149 -24.79 7.77 -4.26
C ALA A 149 -26.31 7.96 -4.21
N PRO A 150 -26.92 8.53 -5.26
CA PRO A 150 -28.36 8.75 -5.28
C PRO A 150 -29.11 7.42 -5.30
N GLU A 151 -30.11 7.25 -4.44
CA GLU A 151 -31.05 6.13 -4.56
C GLU A 151 -31.84 6.26 -5.88
N SER A 152 -31.41 5.52 -6.90
CA SER A 152 -31.94 5.57 -8.25
C SER A 152 -31.92 4.19 -8.89
N GLN A 153 -32.74 4.00 -9.93
CA GLN A 153 -32.51 2.90 -10.86
C GLN A 153 -31.29 3.23 -11.73
N TYR A 154 -30.37 2.29 -11.84
CA TYR A 154 -29.19 2.39 -12.71
C TYR A 154 -29.45 1.66 -14.01
N GLU A 155 -29.15 2.32 -15.12
CA GLU A 155 -29.29 1.77 -16.49
C GLU A 155 -28.19 0.76 -16.81
N ASP A 156 -27.04 0.94 -16.17
CA ASP A 156 -25.84 0.13 -16.34
C ASP A 156 -25.01 0.17 -15.06
N ILE A 157 -24.33 -0.92 -14.73
CA ILE A 157 -23.47 -1.06 -13.55
C ILE A 157 -22.20 -1.78 -13.97
N ILE A 158 -21.06 -1.17 -13.68
CA ILE A 158 -19.73 -1.70 -14.00
C ILE A 158 -18.92 -1.78 -12.72
N ASN A 159 -18.43 -2.98 -12.40
CA ASN A 159 -17.51 -3.24 -11.29
C ASN A 159 -16.17 -3.69 -11.86
N SER A 160 -15.15 -2.84 -11.77
CA SER A 160 -13.84 -3.10 -12.37
C SER A 160 -12.71 -2.33 -11.66
N SER A 161 -11.49 -2.53 -12.15
CA SER A 161 -10.34 -1.68 -11.91
C SER A 161 -10.26 -0.63 -13.01
N PHE A 162 -10.40 0.64 -12.63
CA PHE A 162 -10.46 1.75 -13.58
C PHE A 162 -9.17 2.55 -13.57
N LEU A 163 -8.60 2.81 -14.75
CA LEU A 163 -7.52 3.77 -14.95
C LEU A 163 -8.10 5.18 -15.11
N VAL A 164 -7.57 6.15 -14.36
CA VAL A 164 -8.00 7.55 -14.49
C VAL A 164 -7.32 8.17 -15.71
N SER A 165 -8.09 8.45 -16.77
CA SER A 165 -7.56 8.96 -18.04
C SER A 165 -7.68 10.46 -18.21
N LYS A 166 -8.66 11.10 -17.54
CA LYS A 166 -8.81 12.55 -17.53
C LYS A 166 -9.50 13.05 -16.27
N ILE A 167 -9.09 14.22 -15.79
CA ILE A 167 -9.66 14.89 -14.63
C ILE A 167 -10.18 16.28 -14.99
N GLU A 168 -11.42 16.59 -14.57
CA GLU A 168 -11.93 17.95 -14.49
C GLU A 168 -12.51 18.21 -13.09
N LYS A 169 -12.78 19.47 -12.76
CA LYS A 169 -13.33 19.84 -11.45
C LYS A 169 -14.65 19.11 -11.19
N GLY A 170 -14.65 18.20 -10.21
CA GLY A 170 -15.79 17.37 -9.82
C GLY A 170 -16.15 16.24 -10.81
N LYS A 171 -15.25 15.89 -11.73
CA LYS A 171 -15.50 14.87 -12.76
C LYS A 171 -14.25 14.05 -13.06
N LEU A 172 -14.42 12.75 -13.23
CA LEU A 172 -13.39 11.83 -13.71
C LEU A 172 -13.84 11.16 -15.01
N TRP A 173 -12.86 10.83 -15.84
CA TRP A 173 -13.02 9.91 -16.97
C TRP A 173 -12.09 8.73 -16.74
N LEU A 174 -12.61 7.55 -17.06
CA LEU A 174 -12.04 6.28 -16.65
C LEU A 174 -11.90 5.36 -17.85
N GLU A 175 -10.90 4.51 -17.84
CA GLU A 175 -10.76 3.39 -18.77
C GLU A 175 -10.84 2.09 -17.99
N ASP A 176 -11.64 1.14 -18.48
CA ASP A 176 -11.73 -0.18 -17.87
C ASP A 176 -10.47 -0.98 -18.21
N ASP A 177 -9.67 -1.28 -17.19
CA ASP A 177 -8.38 -1.96 -17.35
C ASP A 177 -8.52 -3.43 -17.75
N LEU A 178 -9.69 -4.04 -17.53
CA LEU A 178 -9.93 -5.46 -17.82
C LEU A 178 -10.50 -5.68 -19.23
N ASP A 179 -11.44 -4.83 -19.64
CA ASP A 179 -12.19 -5.03 -20.88
C ASP A 179 -11.68 -4.14 -22.05
N GLY A 180 -10.75 -3.22 -21.79
CA GLY A 180 -10.17 -2.34 -22.81
C GLY A 180 -11.20 -1.46 -23.51
N THR A 181 -12.35 -1.26 -22.87
CA THR A 181 -13.44 -0.46 -23.43
C THR A 181 -13.08 1.03 -23.36
N GLY A 182 -13.62 1.79 -24.31
CA GLY A 182 -13.35 3.21 -24.44
C GLY A 182 -13.70 4.01 -23.18
N VAL A 183 -13.24 5.26 -23.15
CA VAL A 183 -13.35 6.14 -21.99
C VAL A 183 -14.79 6.27 -21.45
N ILE A 184 -14.99 5.87 -20.19
CA ILE A 184 -16.23 5.99 -19.41
C ILE A 184 -16.23 7.33 -18.68
N GLY A 185 -17.24 8.16 -18.91
CA GLY A 185 -17.41 9.39 -18.15
C GLY A 185 -18.40 10.39 -18.76
N PRO A 186 -18.62 11.52 -18.07
CA PRO A 186 -18.02 11.86 -16.78
C PRO A 186 -18.62 11.05 -15.62
N VAL A 187 -17.76 10.56 -14.73
CA VAL A 187 -18.14 10.11 -13.38
C VAL A 187 -18.15 11.31 -12.47
N LEU A 188 -19.32 11.58 -11.87
CA LEU A 188 -19.52 12.72 -10.99
C LEU A 188 -18.90 12.43 -9.61
N VAL A 189 -18.01 13.31 -9.17
CA VAL A 189 -17.30 13.18 -7.91
C VAL A 189 -17.25 14.51 -7.17
N THR A 190 -16.86 14.48 -5.89
CA THR A 190 -16.63 15.72 -5.14
C THR A 190 -15.39 16.45 -5.66
N LYS A 191 -15.31 17.76 -5.42
CA LYS A 191 -14.09 18.55 -5.71
C LYS A 191 -12.86 17.97 -5.01
N GLY A 192 -13.02 17.46 -3.78
CA GLY A 192 -11.92 16.86 -3.02
C GLY A 192 -11.33 15.63 -3.71
N ILE A 193 -12.16 14.81 -4.36
CA ILE A 193 -11.69 13.67 -5.17
C ILE A 193 -10.94 14.18 -6.40
N SER A 194 -11.54 15.07 -7.20
CA SER A 194 -10.90 15.57 -8.42
C SER A 194 -9.61 16.37 -8.18
N ASP A 195 -9.48 17.06 -7.04
CA ASP A 195 -8.27 17.80 -6.69
C ASP A 195 -7.10 16.89 -6.26
N LEU A 196 -7.42 15.70 -5.72
CA LEU A 196 -6.43 14.79 -5.13
C LEU A 196 -6.03 13.66 -6.07
N CYS A 197 -6.95 13.25 -6.94
CA CYS A 197 -6.74 12.22 -7.95
C CYS A 197 -5.67 12.66 -8.97
N GLN A 198 -4.98 11.68 -9.57
CA GLN A 198 -4.01 11.91 -10.64
C GLN A 198 -4.34 11.00 -11.81
N GLU A 199 -4.07 11.49 -13.02
CA GLU A 199 -4.14 10.67 -14.24
C GLU A 199 -3.11 9.54 -14.14
N GLY A 200 -3.47 8.35 -14.63
CA GLY A 200 -2.66 7.13 -14.51
C GLY A 200 -2.91 6.32 -13.23
N TRP A 201 -3.56 6.88 -12.20
CA TRP A 201 -3.91 6.10 -11.02
C TRP A 201 -5.03 5.10 -11.31
N ARG A 202 -4.98 3.94 -10.64
CA ARG A 202 -6.03 2.93 -10.73
C ARG A 202 -6.93 2.94 -9.50
N ILE A 203 -8.23 2.76 -9.73
CA ILE A 203 -9.25 2.77 -8.69
C ILE A 203 -10.14 1.55 -8.89
N ASN A 204 -10.18 0.67 -7.88
CA ASN A 204 -11.18 -0.39 -7.82
C ASN A 204 -12.48 0.20 -7.28
N MET A 205 -13.57 0.08 -8.01
CA MET A 205 -14.88 0.58 -7.58
C MET A 205 -16.00 -0.03 -8.42
N GLU A 206 -17.22 0.17 -7.97
CA GLU A 206 -18.42 -0.06 -8.78
C GLU A 206 -19.01 1.31 -9.16
N ILE A 207 -19.37 1.49 -10.44
CA ILE A 207 -20.01 2.70 -10.95
C ILE A 207 -21.36 2.37 -11.61
N GLY A 208 -22.33 3.26 -11.42
CA GLY A 208 -23.68 3.13 -11.94
C GLY A 208 -24.05 4.29 -12.86
N LYS A 209 -24.63 3.98 -14.02
CA LYS A 209 -25.11 4.98 -14.98
C LYS A 209 -26.55 5.38 -14.69
N THR A 210 -26.80 6.68 -14.73
CA THR A 210 -28.15 7.26 -14.75
C THR A 210 -28.27 8.24 -15.90
N SER A 211 -29.49 8.73 -16.16
CA SER A 211 -29.74 9.86 -17.07
C SER A 211 -28.93 11.14 -16.77
N LYS A 212 -28.41 11.30 -15.54
CA LYS A 212 -27.62 12.47 -15.11
C LYS A 212 -26.11 12.26 -15.21
N GLY A 213 -25.66 11.04 -15.50
CA GLY A 213 -24.24 10.67 -15.53
C GLY A 213 -23.92 9.44 -14.68
N TRP A 214 -22.64 9.16 -14.57
CA TRP A 214 -22.10 8.04 -13.79
C TRP A 214 -21.83 8.45 -12.34
N TYR A 215 -22.14 7.55 -11.41
CA TYR A 215 -21.95 7.72 -9.98
C TYR A 215 -21.15 6.54 -9.43
N ILE A 216 -20.32 6.78 -8.42
CA ILE A 216 -19.65 5.72 -7.66
C ILE A 216 -20.67 5.09 -6.73
N LEU A 217 -20.81 3.77 -6.77
CA LEU A 217 -21.75 2.98 -5.96
C LEU A 217 -21.06 2.26 -4.81
N GLU A 218 -19.90 1.67 -5.10
CA GLU A 218 -19.05 1.01 -4.12
C GLU A 218 -17.58 1.43 -4.31
N SER A 219 -16.80 1.35 -3.24
CA SER A 219 -15.38 1.72 -3.26
C SER A 219 -14.50 0.53 -2.89
N GLY A 220 -13.41 0.35 -3.63
CA GLY A 220 -12.28 -0.49 -3.28
C GLY A 220 -11.01 0.33 -3.05
N ASN A 221 -9.87 -0.30 -3.34
CA ASN A 221 -8.55 0.32 -3.16
C ASN A 221 -8.19 1.26 -4.32
N VAL A 222 -7.29 2.19 -4.03
CA VAL A 222 -6.64 3.06 -5.02
C VAL A 222 -5.16 2.66 -5.11
N TYR A 223 -4.62 2.65 -6.31
CA TYR A 223 -3.23 2.32 -6.59
C TYR A 223 -2.57 3.40 -7.44
N ARG A 224 -1.33 3.76 -7.08
CA ARG A 224 -0.45 4.63 -7.88
C ARG A 224 0.24 3.78 -8.95
N TYR A 225 0.42 4.33 -10.15
CA TYR A 225 1.23 3.79 -11.23
C TYR A 225 2.04 4.92 -11.86
#